data_AF-A0A9D8BXU0-F1
#
_entry.id   AF-A0A9D8BXU0-F1
#
_cell.length_a   1.000
_cell.length_b   1.000
_cell.length_c   1.000
_cell.angle_alpha   90.00
_cell.angle_beta   90.00
_cell.angle_gamma   90.00
#
_symmetry.space_group_name_H-M   'P 1'
#
loop_
_entity.id
_entity.type
_entity.pdbx_description
1 polymer ?
#
loop_
_entity_poly.entity_id
_entity_poly.type
_entity_poly.pdbx_seq_one_letter_code
_entity_poly.pdbx_strand_id
1 'polypeptide(L)'
;MSAAEYASWCTYASLEPFGSEAQDWYQAHLASVLANIHRDVKRQSDAFEIGDFVLFHQRRSQHTEHASDRDLSAGELALLQGFKRLQGHQAG
;
A
#
# COMPACT_ATOMS: atom_id res chain seq x y z
N MET A 1 9.91 25.87 -17.08
CA MET A 1 8.74 24.97 -17.00
C MET A 1 7.54 25.77 -16.54
N SER A 2 6.49 25.78 -17.35
CA SER A 2 5.19 26.34 -16.99
C SER A 2 4.36 25.32 -16.20
N ALA A 3 3.31 25.79 -15.50
CA ALA A 3 2.38 24.92 -14.78
C ALA A 3 1.66 23.94 -15.71
N ALA A 4 1.35 24.35 -16.95
CA ALA A 4 0.73 23.51 -17.96
C ALA A 4 1.66 22.38 -18.43
N GLU A 5 2.93 22.69 -18.67
CA GLU A 5 3.95 21.68 -19.01
C GLU A 5 4.13 20.69 -17.87
N TYR A 6 4.22 21.15 -16.62
CA TYR A 6 4.32 20.27 -15.46
C TYR A 6 3.10 19.33 -15.36
N ALA A 7 1.89 19.85 -15.52
CA ALA A 7 0.66 19.05 -15.50
C ALA A 7 0.65 17.97 -16.59
N SER A 8 1.11 18.29 -17.81
CA SER A 8 1.19 17.30 -18.89
C SER A 8 2.16 16.16 -18.59
N TRP A 9 3.29 16.44 -17.92
CA TRP A 9 4.22 15.38 -17.49
C TRP A 9 3.62 14.50 -16.39
N CYS A 10 2.87 15.07 -15.44
CA CYS A 10 2.13 14.28 -14.46
C CYS A 10 1.07 13.37 -15.11
N THR A 11 0.33 13.88 -16.10
CA THR A 11 -0.64 13.08 -16.86
C THR A 11 0.04 11.98 -17.66
N TYR A 12 1.14 12.28 -18.35
CA TYR A 12 1.93 11.29 -19.08
C TYR A 12 2.43 10.17 -18.16
N ALA A 13 3.00 10.52 -17.00
CA ALA A 13 3.46 9.54 -16.00
C ALA A 13 2.35 8.67 -15.41
N SER A 14 1.10 9.15 -15.43
CA SER A 14 -0.07 8.37 -15.01
C SER A 14 -0.62 7.44 -16.12
N LEU A 15 -0.36 7.76 -17.38
CA LEU A 15 -0.85 7.01 -18.54
C LEU A 15 0.14 5.93 -18.99
N GLU A 16 1.44 6.19 -18.88
CA GLU A 16 2.49 5.25 -19.25
C GLU A 16 3.14 4.66 -17.99
N PRO A 17 2.95 3.35 -17.71
CA PRO A 17 3.71 2.67 -16.69
C PRO A 17 5.19 2.66 -17.12
N PHE A 18 6.06 3.37 -16.40
CA PHE A 18 7.49 3.25 -16.61
C PHE A 18 7.95 1.85 -16.16
N GLY A 19 8.18 0.97 -17.13
CA GLY A 19 8.45 -0.46 -16.86
C GLY A 19 7.16 -1.26 -16.62
N SER A 20 7.23 -2.58 -16.80
CA SER A 20 6.08 -3.43 -16.50
C SER A 20 6.11 -3.83 -15.03
N GLU A 21 5.02 -3.57 -14.31
CA GLU A 21 4.82 -4.03 -12.93
C GLU A 21 5.10 -5.54 -12.81
N ALA A 22 4.72 -6.31 -13.83
CA ALA A 22 5.01 -7.73 -13.91
C ALA A 22 6.52 -8.05 -13.90
N GLN A 23 7.35 -7.23 -14.55
CA GLN A 23 8.81 -7.40 -14.53
C GLN A 23 9.36 -7.13 -13.13
N ASP A 24 8.87 -6.11 -12.43
CA ASP A 24 9.29 -5.81 -11.06
C ASP A 24 8.96 -6.97 -10.12
N TRP A 25 7.76 -7.55 -10.23
CA TRP A 25 7.37 -8.75 -9.48
C TRP A 25 8.25 -9.96 -9.82
N TYR A 26 8.60 -10.15 -11.09
CA TYR A 26 9.50 -11.23 -11.50
C TYR A 26 10.91 -11.05 -10.94
N GLN A 27 11.46 -9.83 -10.97
CA GLN A 27 12.76 -9.53 -10.38
C GLN A 27 12.76 -9.73 -8.86
N ALA A 28 11.71 -9.27 -8.17
CA ALA A 28 11.55 -9.48 -6.73
C ALA A 28 11.45 -10.97 -6.37
N HIS A 29 10.77 -11.77 -7.20
CA HIS A 29 10.72 -13.22 -7.03
C HIS A 29 12.11 -13.85 -7.08
N LEU A 30 12.89 -13.56 -8.13
CA LEU A 30 14.26 -14.04 -8.29
C LEU A 30 15.17 -13.59 -7.13
N ALA A 31 15.06 -12.31 -6.73
CA ALA A 31 15.81 -11.78 -5.60
C ALA A 31 15.51 -12.52 -4.29
N SER A 32 14.22 -12.82 -4.01
CA SER A 32 13.85 -13.58 -2.81
C SER A 32 14.39 -15.00 -2.82
N VAL A 33 14.41 -15.67 -3.98
CA VAL A 33 14.99 -17.02 -4.11
C VAL A 33 16.48 -16.98 -3.83
N LEU A 34 17.22 -16.06 -4.47
CA LEU A 34 18.67 -15.91 -4.27
C LEU A 34 19.02 -15.57 -2.81
N ALA A 35 18.27 -14.65 -2.20
CA ALA A 35 18.47 -14.26 -0.82
C ALA A 35 18.25 -15.43 0.14
N ASN A 36 17.23 -16.25 -0.10
CA ASN A 36 16.94 -17.43 0.72
C ASN A 36 17.98 -18.55 0.54
N ILE A 37 18.54 -18.73 -0.67
CA ILE A 37 19.65 -19.68 -0.90
C ILE A 37 20.88 -19.30 -0.06
N HIS A 38 21.18 -18.00 0.04
CA HIS A 38 22.33 -17.50 0.78
C HIS A 38 22.02 -17.08 2.23
N ARG A 39 20.82 -17.42 2.73
CA ARG A 39 20.36 -17.02 4.06
C ARG A 39 21.08 -17.77 5.17
N ASP A 40 21.73 -17.03 6.06
CA ASP A 40 22.21 -17.56 7.34
C ASP A 40 21.12 -17.47 8.40
N VAL A 41 20.55 -18.62 8.77
CA VAL A 41 19.43 -18.74 9.72
C VAL A 41 19.75 -18.16 11.09
N LYS A 42 21.03 -18.10 11.49
CA LYS A 42 21.43 -17.50 12.78
C LYS A 42 21.32 -15.98 12.79
N ARG A 43 21.50 -15.36 11.63
CA ARG A 43 21.47 -13.90 11.46
C ARG A 43 20.11 -13.40 10.96
N GLN A 44 19.42 -14.23 10.18
CA GLN A 44 18.08 -13.96 9.69
C GLN A 44 17.21 -15.22 9.81
N SER A 45 16.41 -15.27 10.87
CA SER A 45 15.58 -16.43 11.23
C SER A 45 14.44 -16.66 10.24
N ASP A 46 13.88 -15.58 9.73
CA ASP A 46 12.72 -15.61 8.84
C ASP A 46 13.17 -15.71 7.38
N ALA A 47 12.39 -16.39 6.55
CA ALA A 47 12.67 -16.41 5.11
C ALA A 47 12.38 -15.03 4.52
N PHE A 48 13.16 -14.63 3.52
CA PHE A 48 12.85 -13.40 2.79
C PHE A 48 11.64 -13.63 1.89
N GLU A 49 10.65 -12.75 1.99
CA GLU A 49 9.46 -12.79 1.15
C GLU A 49 9.69 -11.96 -0.13
N ILE A 50 8.87 -12.20 -1.16
CA ILE A 50 8.89 -11.38 -2.37
C ILE A 50 8.69 -9.90 -2.02
N GLY A 51 7.84 -9.63 -1.02
CA GLY A 51 7.53 -8.28 -0.56
C GLY A 51 8.72 -7.48 -0.06
N ASP A 52 9.81 -8.13 0.36
CA ASP A 52 11.04 -7.49 0.84
C ASP A 52 11.87 -6.87 -0.30
N PHE A 53 11.60 -7.26 -1.55
CA PHE A 53 12.38 -6.87 -2.73
C PHE A 53 11.62 -6.02 -3.76
N VAL A 54 10.35 -5.71 -3.50
CA VAL A 54 9.58 -4.85 -4.41
C VAL A 54 9.76 -3.40 -4.01
N LEU A 55 10.29 -2.60 -4.94
CA LEU A 55 10.70 -1.23 -4.69
C LEU A 55 9.53 -0.22 -4.63
N PHE A 56 8.42 -0.49 -5.33
CA PHE A 56 7.37 0.50 -5.57
C PHE A 56 5.94 0.05 -5.20
N HIS A 57 5.73 -1.11 -4.55
CA HIS A 57 4.37 -1.57 -4.20
C HIS A 57 3.82 -1.00 -2.88
N GLN A 58 4.65 -0.35 -2.06
CA GLN A 58 4.16 0.29 -0.84
C GLN A 58 3.69 1.72 -1.09
N ARG A 59 2.51 1.84 -1.69
CA ARG A 59 1.45 2.63 -1.05
C ARG A 59 0.41 1.66 -0.48
N ARG A 60 0.87 0.68 0.29
CA ARG A 60 -0.01 0.05 1.27
C ARG A 60 -0.30 1.12 2.29
N SER A 61 -1.54 1.58 2.32
CA SER A 61 -2.06 2.60 3.21
C SER A 61 -1.75 2.25 4.67
N GLN A 62 -0.55 2.62 5.15
CA GLN A 62 -0.29 2.71 6.59
C GLN A 62 -1.09 3.86 7.23
N HIS A 63 -1.83 4.63 6.42
CA HIS A 63 -2.74 5.67 6.88
C HIS A 63 -4.10 5.16 7.38
N THR A 64 -4.35 3.84 7.40
CA THR A 64 -5.66 3.29 7.78
C THR A 64 -5.69 2.50 9.10
N GLU A 65 -4.69 2.60 9.99
CA GLU A 65 -4.77 1.92 11.30
C GLU A 65 -4.48 2.77 12.55
N HIS A 66 -4.31 4.09 12.43
CA HIS A 66 -4.39 5.00 13.58
C HIS A 66 -5.28 6.23 13.30
N ALA A 67 -6.46 6.02 12.71
CA ALA A 67 -7.58 6.89 13.07
C ALA A 67 -8.03 6.43 14.45
N SER A 68 -7.34 6.90 15.49
CA SER A 68 -7.90 6.80 16.82
C SER A 68 -9.24 7.54 16.78
N ASP A 69 -10.29 6.98 17.37
CA ASP A 69 -11.63 7.61 17.47
C ASP A 69 -11.58 9.04 18.09
N ARG A 70 -10.39 9.46 18.56
CA ARG A 70 -10.08 10.76 19.16
C ARG A 70 -9.86 11.90 18.16
N ASP A 71 -9.64 11.62 16.88
CA ASP A 71 -9.35 12.65 15.86
C ASP A 71 -10.58 13.03 15.00
N LEU A 72 -11.74 12.43 15.29
CA LEU A 72 -12.99 12.72 14.59
C LEU A 72 -13.65 13.95 15.20
N SER A 73 -14.08 14.87 14.35
CA SER A 73 -14.97 15.95 14.77
C SER A 73 -16.30 15.39 15.28
N ALA A 74 -17.01 16.17 16.10
CA ALA A 74 -18.32 15.77 16.63
C ALA A 74 -19.33 15.38 15.52
N GLY A 75 -19.22 15.99 14.34
CA GLY A 75 -20.05 15.66 13.18
C GLY A 75 -19.73 14.28 12.57
N GLU A 76 -18.45 13.92 12.51
CA GLU A 76 -18.00 12.64 11.96
C GLU A 76 -18.34 11.48 12.91
N LEU A 77 -18.24 11.69 14.22
CA LEU A 77 -18.69 10.73 15.23
C LEU A 77 -20.21 10.46 15.13
N ALA A 78 -21.01 11.49 14.92
CA ALA A 78 -22.45 11.35 14.75
C ALA A 78 -22.81 10.53 13.49
N LEU A 79 -22.10 10.73 12.39
CA LEU A 79 -22.25 9.96 11.16
C LEU A 79 -21.89 8.49 11.38
N LEU A 80 -20.73 8.21 11.98
CA LEU A 80 -20.29 6.84 12.30
C LEU A 80 -21.28 6.09 13.20
N GLN A 81 -21.84 6.77 14.20
CA GLN A 81 -22.87 6.20 15.06
C GLN A 81 -24.18 5.92 14.30
N GLY A 82 -24.56 6.80 13.37
CA GLY A 82 -25.70 6.59 12.48
C GLY A 82 -25.52 5.33 11.61
N PHE A 83 -24.35 5.17 10.99
CA PHE A 83 -24.03 3.98 10.18
C PHE A 83 -24.07 2.69 11.00
N LYS A 84 -23.50 2.67 12.21
CA LYS A 84 -23.54 1.48 13.09
C LYS A 84 -24.97 1.07 13.47
N ARG A 85 -25.88 2.03 13.71
CA ARG A 85 -27.30 1.72 14.00
C ARG A 85 -28.02 1.10 12.81
N LEU A 86 -27.71 1.55 11.59
CA LEU A 86 -28.31 1.01 10.37
C LEU A 86 -27.84 -0.43 10.11
N GLN A 87 -26.57 -0.74 10.39
CA GLN A 87 -26.04 -2.10 10.26
C GLN A 87 -26.60 -3.06 11.32
N GLY A 88 -26.86 -2.59 12.54
CA GLY A 88 -27.49 -3.39 13.59
C GLY A 88 -28.98 -3.72 13.36
N HIS A 89 -29.66 -3.02 12.44
CA HIS A 89 -31.07 -3.27 12.10
C HIS A 89 -31.28 -4.30 10.98
N GLN A 90 -30.20 -4.88 10.43
CA GLN A 90 -30.27 -5.89 9.36
C GLN A 90 -30.03 -7.33 9.88
N ALA A 91 -29.98 -7.53 11.20
CA ALA A 91 -29.74 -8.83 11.85
C ALA A 91 -30.82 -9.18 12.89
N GLY A 92 -32.09 -8.93 12.56
CA GLY A 92 -33.26 -9.37 13.32
C GLY A 92 -34.30 -9.96 12.39
#